data_AF-A0A966K6T5-F1
#
_entry.id   AF-A0A966K6T5-F1
#
_cell.length_a   1.000
_cell.length_b   1.000
_cell.length_c   1.000
_cell.angle_alpha   90.00
_cell.angle_beta   90.00
_cell.angle_gamma   90.00
#
_symmetry.space_group_name_H-M   'P 1'
#
loop_
_entity.id
_entity.type
_entity.pdbx_description
1 polymer ?
#
loop_
_entity_poly.entity_id
_entity_poly.type
_entity_poly.pdbx_seq_one_letter_code
_entity_poly.pdbx_strand_id
1 'polypeptide(L)'
;HASKDEQLQINRSALLEKHMTCLSAKRFEDLAWEATRCIESHLLAGRTQIALVAQDRLLARRTRALLARFGSGLSIEDETGWKLSTTRAAAALHAWLELLRSPPQGPSANTLLEFLKNPFLDISQLLETTPNEIAVLIGELEGMLLIKQARASWVSFYLAIEAGASSEYDPRLHRLLQSIRKRVSLWQGREMQNLLCARALEQLQDDLSHFGMRDQFERDAAGLQLLAMLDKLGLEQSRLPSLRMPLAEWVIFLKTRMEEEVYREQGSDALARVTILPLSATRLRRFDAIVMVGCDERQLPSYSETPLFFSETLCQTLGGTDMAWQYRQQARDLSQLLASYSYIDLLWQSEGASGEPLRASPWIMRLQANLPQLATREANRFARLAVARPIEMSQATRLDGLPMPTRMSPSAYRALRACPYQYYVRSLLGLRKRKDLDEALDASMLGQTLHQILRNFFQELKSTEARDAKRMSDLEFRKDWMITHLMHASEQGFSRLLEGDQRIVGQLRDWQKQIPSFVEWQLERESQG
;
A
#
# COMPACT_ATOMS: atom_id res chain seq x y z
N HIS A 1 -16.13 -40.10 -43.81
CA HIS A 1 -15.59 -39.71 -42.50
C HIS A 1 -14.24 -40.37 -42.35
N ALA A 2 -13.17 -39.59 -42.22
CA ALA A 2 -11.83 -40.12 -41.93
C ALA A 2 -11.88 -40.98 -40.66
N SER A 3 -11.08 -42.04 -40.59
CA SER A 3 -10.92 -42.79 -39.35
C SER A 3 -10.35 -41.87 -38.26
N LYS A 4 -10.55 -42.18 -36.97
CA LYS A 4 -9.96 -41.36 -35.89
C LYS A 4 -8.45 -41.19 -36.05
N ASP A 5 -7.77 -42.22 -36.52
CA ASP A 5 -6.31 -42.21 -36.72
C ASP A 5 -5.90 -41.34 -37.91
N GLU A 6 -6.69 -41.34 -38.98
CA GLU A 6 -6.49 -40.47 -40.14
C GLU A 6 -6.70 -39.00 -39.78
N GLN A 7 -7.75 -38.68 -39.02
CA GLN A 7 -7.98 -37.31 -38.52
C GLN A 7 -6.86 -36.85 -37.58
N LEU A 8 -6.31 -37.75 -36.75
CA LEU A 8 -5.16 -37.44 -35.89
C LEU A 8 -3.91 -37.10 -36.72
N GLN A 9 -3.67 -37.81 -37.83
CA GLN A 9 -2.55 -37.52 -38.73
C GLN A 9 -2.72 -36.19 -39.47
N ILE A 10 -3.95 -35.89 -39.93
CA ILE A 10 -4.28 -34.59 -40.54
C ILE A 10 -4.02 -33.45 -39.54
N ASN A 11 -4.47 -33.60 -38.29
CA ASN A 11 -4.28 -32.57 -37.27
C ASN A 11 -2.79 -32.38 -36.92
N ARG A 12 -2.00 -33.46 -36.90
CA ARG A 12 -0.56 -33.41 -36.63
C ARG A 12 0.20 -32.71 -37.76
N SER A 13 -0.08 -33.06 -39.01
CA SER A 13 0.53 -32.40 -40.17
C SER A 13 0.18 -30.91 -40.22
N ALA A 14 -1.09 -30.54 -39.98
CA ALA A 14 -1.51 -29.14 -39.91
C ALA A 14 -0.81 -28.36 -38.78
N LEU A 15 -0.47 -29.00 -37.66
CA LEU A 15 0.29 -28.37 -36.57
C LEU A 15 1.76 -28.11 -36.95
N LEU A 16 2.35 -28.96 -37.79
CA LEU A 16 3.74 -28.83 -38.23
C LEU A 16 3.97 -27.66 -39.18
N GLU A 17 2.94 -27.23 -39.89
CA GLU A 17 2.98 -26.06 -40.78
C GLU A 17 2.88 -24.72 -40.02
N LYS A 18 2.64 -24.77 -38.70
CA LYS A 18 2.45 -23.58 -37.87
C LYS A 18 3.73 -23.12 -37.21
N HIS A 19 3.83 -21.81 -36.98
CA HIS A 19 4.90 -21.21 -36.21
C HIS A 19 4.53 -21.24 -34.74
N MET A 20 4.86 -22.36 -34.10
CA MET A 20 4.64 -22.54 -32.68
C MET A 20 5.97 -22.57 -31.92
N THR A 21 6.06 -21.81 -30.84
CA THR A 21 7.22 -21.85 -29.94
C THR A 21 6.81 -22.19 -28.51
N CYS A 22 7.69 -22.90 -27.80
CA CYS A 22 7.54 -23.13 -26.37
C CYS A 22 8.77 -22.56 -25.66
N LEU A 23 8.55 -21.62 -24.75
CA LEU A 23 9.59 -20.91 -24.04
C LEU A 23 9.41 -21.10 -22.54
N SER A 24 10.52 -21.30 -21.84
CA SER A 24 10.55 -21.26 -20.37
C SER A 24 11.47 -20.17 -19.87
N ALA A 25 11.13 -19.59 -18.72
CA ALA A 25 12.06 -18.77 -17.96
C ALA A 25 12.03 -19.20 -16.49
N LYS A 26 13.16 -19.03 -15.81
CA LYS A 26 13.29 -19.46 -14.41
C LYS A 26 12.38 -18.65 -13.50
N ARG A 27 12.45 -17.32 -13.61
CA ARG A 27 11.77 -16.42 -12.70
C ARG A 27 10.58 -15.75 -13.36
N PHE A 28 9.60 -15.38 -12.52
CA PHE A 28 8.41 -14.62 -12.89
C PHE A 28 8.74 -13.37 -13.73
N GLU A 29 9.71 -12.56 -13.29
CA GLU A 29 10.07 -11.31 -13.98
C GLU A 29 10.70 -11.58 -15.35
N ASP A 30 11.56 -12.61 -15.45
CA ASP A 30 12.19 -13.02 -16.70
C ASP A 30 11.12 -13.45 -17.72
N LEU A 31 10.13 -14.21 -17.26
CA LEU A 31 9.02 -14.66 -18.10
C LEU A 31 8.15 -13.50 -18.59
N ALA A 32 7.90 -12.48 -17.76
CA ALA A 32 7.13 -11.30 -18.16
C ALA A 32 7.85 -10.50 -19.26
N TRP A 33 9.18 -10.38 -19.15
CA TRP A 33 10.00 -9.76 -20.20
C TRP A 33 10.01 -10.57 -21.49
N GLU A 34 9.98 -11.89 -21.41
CA GLU A 34 9.91 -12.77 -22.58
C GLU A 34 8.55 -12.71 -23.26
N ALA A 35 7.45 -12.69 -22.51
CA ALA A 35 6.12 -12.45 -23.07
C ALA A 35 6.06 -11.11 -23.82
N THR A 36 6.65 -10.07 -23.22
CA THR A 36 6.77 -8.74 -23.85
C THR A 36 7.58 -8.80 -25.15
N ARG A 37 8.68 -9.56 -25.19
CA ARG A 37 9.53 -9.73 -26.37
C ARG A 37 8.84 -10.52 -27.48
N CYS A 38 8.07 -11.55 -27.16
CA CYS A 38 7.25 -12.28 -28.12
C CYS A 38 6.28 -11.32 -28.83
N ILE A 39 5.57 -10.50 -28.05
CA ILE A 39 4.66 -9.47 -28.57
C ILE A 39 5.42 -8.47 -29.45
N GLU A 40 6.54 -7.92 -28.97
CA GLU A 40 7.41 -7.02 -29.75
C GLU A 40 7.86 -7.65 -31.07
N SER A 41 8.28 -8.92 -31.05
CA SER A 41 8.72 -9.65 -32.25
C SER A 41 7.58 -9.84 -33.25
N HIS A 42 6.36 -10.07 -32.77
CA HIS A 42 5.18 -10.13 -33.62
C HIS A 42 4.83 -8.78 -34.25
N LEU A 43 4.89 -7.69 -33.46
CA LEU A 43 4.70 -6.32 -33.93
C LEU A 43 5.70 -5.95 -35.03
N LEU A 44 6.99 -6.24 -34.83
CA LEU A 44 8.05 -6.01 -35.81
C LEU A 44 7.85 -6.79 -37.12
N ALA A 45 7.20 -7.95 -37.04
CA ALA A 45 6.84 -8.76 -38.19
C ALA A 45 5.48 -8.38 -38.81
N GLY A 46 4.94 -7.20 -38.48
CA GLY A 46 3.73 -6.63 -39.08
C GLY A 46 2.41 -7.18 -38.56
N ARG A 47 2.42 -7.95 -37.47
CA ARG A 47 1.20 -8.46 -36.82
C ARG A 47 0.68 -7.39 -35.87
N THR A 48 -0.57 -6.97 -36.04
CA THR A 48 -1.13 -5.81 -35.33
C THR A 48 -2.21 -6.20 -34.33
N GLN A 49 -2.86 -7.36 -34.49
CA GLN A 49 -3.88 -7.87 -33.58
C GLN A 49 -3.33 -9.07 -32.80
N ILE A 50 -2.83 -8.85 -31.59
CA ILE A 50 -2.16 -9.90 -30.80
C ILE A 50 -3.02 -10.23 -29.57
N ALA A 51 -3.28 -11.51 -29.33
CA ALA A 51 -3.91 -11.93 -28.07
C ALA A 51 -2.84 -12.34 -27.04
N LEU A 52 -2.92 -11.78 -25.83
CA LEU A 52 -2.22 -12.27 -24.66
C LEU A 52 -3.19 -13.15 -23.85
N VAL A 53 -3.08 -14.46 -24.01
CA VAL A 53 -3.94 -15.42 -23.30
C VAL A 53 -3.42 -15.60 -21.87
N ALA A 54 -4.18 -15.11 -20.90
CA ALA A 54 -3.78 -15.00 -19.51
C ALA A 54 -4.28 -16.17 -18.65
N GLN A 55 -3.58 -17.30 -18.65
CA GLN A 55 -3.81 -18.34 -17.62
C GLN A 55 -3.20 -17.94 -16.28
N ASP A 56 -2.01 -17.32 -16.31
CA ASP A 56 -1.45 -16.62 -15.17
C ASP A 56 -1.80 -15.12 -15.23
N ARG A 57 -2.78 -14.71 -14.41
CA ARG A 57 -3.23 -13.30 -14.34
C ARG A 57 -2.16 -12.35 -13.80
N LEU A 58 -1.31 -12.81 -12.87
CA LEU A 58 -0.27 -11.96 -12.29
C LEU A 58 0.78 -11.63 -13.35
N LEU A 59 1.17 -12.64 -14.13
CA LEU A 59 2.13 -12.53 -15.22
C LEU A 59 1.58 -11.68 -16.37
N ALA A 60 0.31 -11.84 -16.72
CA ALA A 60 -0.35 -11.00 -17.72
C ALA A 60 -0.38 -9.52 -17.29
N ARG A 61 -0.74 -9.23 -16.03
CA ARG A 61 -0.69 -7.85 -15.49
C ARG A 61 0.72 -7.27 -15.50
N ARG A 62 1.74 -8.08 -15.19
CA ARG A 62 3.14 -7.63 -15.25
C ARG A 62 3.57 -7.34 -16.69
N THR A 63 3.23 -8.23 -17.63
CA THR A 63 3.49 -8.06 -19.06
C THR A 63 2.81 -6.79 -19.59
N ARG A 64 1.55 -6.55 -19.23
CA ARG A 64 0.83 -5.30 -19.53
C ARG A 64 1.57 -4.06 -19.04
N ALA A 65 2.05 -4.07 -17.79
CA ALA A 65 2.81 -2.94 -17.24
C ALA A 65 4.15 -2.70 -17.98
N LEU A 66 4.77 -3.75 -18.52
CA LEU A 66 5.96 -3.62 -19.37
C LEU A 66 5.60 -3.06 -20.75
N LEU A 67 4.52 -3.57 -21.37
CA LEU A 67 4.02 -3.10 -22.66
C LEU A 67 3.56 -1.63 -22.64
N ALA A 68 3.02 -1.16 -21.52
CA ALA A 68 2.63 0.24 -21.35
C ALA A 68 3.80 1.24 -21.53
N ARG A 69 5.06 0.77 -21.50
CA ARG A 69 6.26 1.58 -21.74
C ARG A 69 6.56 1.82 -23.22
N PHE A 70 5.94 1.07 -24.14
CA PHE A 70 6.17 1.17 -25.59
C PHE A 70 5.47 2.39 -26.23
N GLY A 71 4.82 3.23 -25.43
CA GLY A 71 4.21 4.49 -25.85
C GLY A 71 2.81 4.32 -26.43
N SER A 72 2.25 5.42 -26.96
CA SER A 72 0.87 5.49 -27.47
C SER A 72 0.61 4.73 -28.78
N GLY A 73 1.65 4.18 -29.41
CA GLY A 73 1.51 3.39 -30.64
C GLY A 73 0.90 2.00 -30.42
N LEU A 74 0.84 1.54 -29.17
CA LEU A 74 0.30 0.23 -28.78
C LEU A 74 -0.91 0.42 -27.87
N SER A 75 -2.08 -0.04 -28.32
CA SER A 75 -3.29 -0.14 -27.50
C SER A 75 -3.28 -1.45 -26.75
N ILE A 76 -3.51 -1.41 -25.43
CA ILE A 76 -3.59 -2.59 -24.59
C ILE A 76 -5.01 -2.65 -24.01
N GLU A 77 -5.73 -3.71 -24.35
CA GLU A 77 -7.09 -3.96 -23.87
C GLU A 77 -7.05 -5.13 -22.89
N ASP A 78 -7.41 -4.90 -21.63
CA ASP A 78 -7.52 -5.99 -20.64
C ASP A 78 -8.98 -6.34 -20.39
N GLU A 79 -9.45 -7.39 -21.08
CA GLU A 79 -10.82 -7.89 -20.94
C GLU A 79 -11.00 -8.74 -19.69
N THR A 80 -9.91 -9.34 -19.17
CA THR A 80 -9.95 -10.07 -17.88
C THR A 80 -10.23 -9.13 -16.74
N GLY A 81 -9.66 -7.92 -16.82
CA GLY A 81 -9.74 -6.89 -15.81
C GLY A 81 -9.16 -7.32 -14.47
N TRP A 82 -9.22 -6.41 -13.51
CA TRP A 82 -8.88 -6.70 -12.12
C TRP A 82 -9.81 -5.97 -11.17
N LYS A 83 -9.80 -6.35 -9.90
CA LYS A 83 -10.69 -5.76 -8.89
C LYS A 83 -10.48 -4.24 -8.82
N LEU A 84 -11.57 -3.48 -8.90
CA LEU A 84 -11.55 -2.03 -8.84
C LEU A 84 -10.88 -1.54 -7.56
N SER A 85 -11.07 -2.25 -6.44
CA SER A 85 -10.42 -2.05 -5.14
C SER A 85 -8.89 -1.97 -5.18
N THR A 86 -8.24 -2.59 -6.18
CA THR A 86 -6.77 -2.60 -6.32
C THR A 86 -6.23 -1.44 -7.15
N THR A 87 -7.10 -0.54 -7.63
CA THR A 87 -6.71 0.65 -8.39
C THR A 87 -6.27 1.79 -7.46
N ARG A 88 -5.49 2.75 -7.99
CA ARG A 88 -5.13 3.96 -7.23
C ARG A 88 -6.35 4.83 -6.92
N ALA A 89 -7.34 4.88 -7.81
CA ALA A 89 -8.58 5.61 -7.58
C ALA A 89 -9.39 5.02 -6.41
N ALA A 90 -9.42 3.68 -6.31
CA ALA A 90 -10.00 3.02 -5.14
C ALA A 90 -9.25 3.32 -3.84
N ALA A 91 -7.92 3.22 -3.85
CA ALA A 91 -7.08 3.56 -2.70
C ALA A 91 -7.31 5.01 -2.23
N ALA A 92 -7.47 5.93 -3.19
CA ALA A 92 -7.79 7.32 -2.94
C ALA A 92 -9.10 7.52 -2.18
N LEU A 93 -10.17 6.84 -2.61
CA LEU A 93 -11.45 6.84 -1.89
C LEU A 93 -11.31 6.17 -0.52
N HIS A 94 -10.58 5.05 -0.42
CA HIS A 94 -10.35 4.36 0.85
C HIS A 94 -9.65 5.24 1.88
N ALA A 95 -8.66 6.06 1.48
CA ALA A 95 -7.98 6.98 2.40
C ALA A 95 -8.97 7.98 3.04
N TRP A 96 -9.94 8.47 2.28
CA TRP A 96 -11.03 9.29 2.84
C TRP A 96 -11.92 8.49 3.79
N LEU A 97 -12.35 7.29 3.39
CA LEU A 97 -13.21 6.44 4.22
C LEU A 97 -12.54 6.04 5.55
N GLU A 98 -11.23 5.85 5.59
CA GLU A 98 -10.48 5.59 6.83
C GLU A 98 -10.40 6.83 7.74
N LEU A 99 -10.31 8.04 7.18
CA LEU A 99 -10.47 9.27 7.96
C LEU A 99 -11.84 9.37 8.62
N LEU A 100 -12.92 8.99 7.92
CA LEU A 100 -14.27 8.98 8.49
C LEU A 100 -14.42 8.03 9.67
N ARG A 101 -13.70 6.90 9.66
CA ARG A 101 -13.70 5.89 10.73
C ARG A 101 -12.84 6.27 11.95
N SER A 102 -12.11 7.37 11.87
CA SER A 102 -11.25 7.83 12.95
C SER A 102 -12.07 8.26 14.18
N PRO A 103 -11.50 8.18 15.40
CA PRO A 103 -12.22 8.57 16.60
C PRO A 103 -12.49 10.09 16.63
N PRO A 104 -13.42 10.57 17.47
CA PRO A 104 -13.77 12.00 17.56
C PRO A 104 -12.58 12.91 17.91
N GLN A 105 -11.59 12.37 18.65
CA GLN A 105 -10.36 13.09 18.99
C GLN A 105 -9.48 13.36 17.76
N GLY A 106 -9.60 12.56 16.70
CA GLY A 106 -8.92 12.72 15.42
C GLY A 106 -8.18 11.47 14.94
N PRO A 107 -7.72 11.48 13.67
CA PRO A 107 -7.06 10.34 13.04
C PRO A 107 -5.62 10.18 13.56
N SER A 108 -4.99 9.08 13.15
CA SER A 108 -3.53 8.99 13.21
C SER A 108 -2.90 9.91 12.14
N ALA A 109 -1.67 10.35 12.39
CA ALA A 109 -0.91 11.16 11.43
C ALA A 109 -0.69 10.41 10.11
N ASN A 110 -0.52 9.09 10.15
CA ASN A 110 -0.40 8.27 8.94
C ASN A 110 -1.69 8.27 8.13
N THR A 111 -2.85 8.06 8.77
CA THR A 111 -4.15 8.09 8.08
C THR A 111 -4.40 9.46 7.45
N LEU A 112 -4.04 10.55 8.14
CA LEU A 112 -4.12 11.90 7.59
C LEU A 112 -3.18 12.10 6.40
N LEU A 113 -1.92 11.68 6.52
CA LEU A 113 -0.92 11.84 5.45
C LEU A 113 -1.22 10.95 4.24
N GLU A 114 -1.79 9.76 4.44
CA GLU A 114 -2.23 8.87 3.36
C GLU A 114 -3.31 9.55 2.50
N PHE A 115 -4.28 10.22 3.15
CA PHE A 115 -5.27 11.02 2.45
C PHE A 115 -4.65 12.25 1.76
N LEU A 116 -3.76 12.97 2.43
CA LEU A 116 -3.15 14.20 1.89
C LEU A 116 -2.18 13.93 0.73
N LYS A 117 -1.46 12.82 0.74
CA LYS A 117 -0.50 12.45 -0.32
C LYS A 117 -1.15 11.71 -1.49
N ASN A 118 -2.47 11.64 -1.50
CA ASN A 118 -3.25 10.99 -2.54
C ASN A 118 -3.09 11.73 -3.88
N PRO A 119 -2.74 11.05 -4.98
CA PRO A 119 -2.56 11.70 -6.29
C PRO A 119 -3.84 12.30 -6.89
N PHE A 120 -5.01 11.88 -6.40
CA PHE A 120 -6.30 12.40 -6.85
C PHE A 120 -6.77 13.60 -6.03
N LEU A 121 -6.06 13.98 -4.97
CA LEU A 121 -6.44 15.13 -4.15
C LEU A 121 -6.05 16.44 -4.87
N ASP A 122 -7.02 17.34 -5.05
CA ASP A 122 -6.78 18.68 -5.60
C ASP A 122 -7.41 19.75 -4.71
N ILE A 123 -6.62 20.21 -3.75
CA ILE A 123 -7.00 21.26 -2.80
C ILE A 123 -6.54 22.66 -3.26
N SER A 124 -6.17 22.81 -4.54
CA SER A 124 -5.70 24.08 -5.11
C SER A 124 -6.74 25.18 -4.97
N GLN A 125 -8.01 24.83 -5.23
CA GLN A 125 -9.15 25.75 -5.06
C GLN A 125 -9.43 26.07 -3.58
N LEU A 126 -9.30 25.08 -2.69
CA LEU A 126 -9.54 25.25 -1.25
C LEU A 126 -8.53 26.19 -0.60
N LEU A 127 -7.27 26.09 -1.02
CA LEU A 127 -6.15 26.84 -0.43
C LEU A 127 -5.75 28.07 -1.25
N GLU A 128 -6.33 28.28 -2.44
CA GLU A 128 -5.96 29.35 -3.38
C GLU A 128 -4.47 29.29 -3.75
N THR A 129 -3.99 28.08 -4.11
CA THR A 129 -2.56 27.81 -4.34
C THR A 129 -2.31 26.95 -5.57
N THR A 130 -1.05 26.86 -5.98
CA THR A 130 -0.61 25.97 -7.06
C THR A 130 -0.34 24.54 -6.55
N PRO A 131 -0.43 23.52 -7.42
CA PRO A 131 -0.13 22.12 -7.04
C PRO A 131 1.27 21.91 -6.45
N ASN A 132 2.26 22.67 -6.90
CA ASN A 132 3.63 22.58 -6.37
C ASN A 132 3.72 23.11 -4.93
N GLU A 133 3.03 24.21 -4.62
CA GLU A 133 2.97 24.75 -3.26
C GLU A 133 2.24 23.80 -2.32
N ILE A 134 1.20 23.10 -2.80
CA ILE A 134 0.51 22.06 -2.02
C ILE A 134 1.47 20.93 -1.62
N ALA A 135 2.30 20.45 -2.54
CA ALA A 135 3.28 19.41 -2.23
C ALA A 135 4.29 19.87 -1.16
N VAL A 136 4.72 21.14 -1.22
CA VAL A 136 5.58 21.75 -0.20
C VAL A 136 4.85 21.83 1.14
N LEU A 137 3.63 22.35 1.17
CA LEU A 137 2.80 22.46 2.37
C LEU A 137 2.55 21.10 3.04
N ILE A 138 2.26 20.05 2.28
CA ILE A 138 2.08 18.69 2.82
C ILE A 138 3.41 18.16 3.37
N GLY A 139 4.53 18.45 2.69
CA GLY A 139 5.87 18.13 3.17
C GLY A 139 6.23 18.84 4.48
N GLU A 140 5.89 20.12 4.60
CA GLU A 140 6.06 20.92 5.81
C GLU A 140 5.21 20.37 6.96
N LEU A 141 3.93 20.08 6.70
CA LEU A 141 3.04 19.45 7.68
C LEU A 141 3.61 18.11 8.16
N GLU A 142 4.02 17.23 7.23
CA GLU A 142 4.66 15.96 7.58
C GLU A 142 5.92 16.20 8.43
N GLY A 143 6.77 17.15 8.06
CA GLY A 143 7.96 17.52 8.80
C GLY A 143 7.63 17.98 10.23
N MET A 144 6.64 18.85 10.40
CA MET A 144 6.18 19.34 11.70
C MET A 144 5.63 18.20 12.56
N LEU A 145 4.77 17.35 12.01
CA LEU A 145 4.20 16.20 12.72
C LEU A 145 5.30 15.23 13.18
N LEU A 146 6.31 15.00 12.34
CA LEU A 146 7.47 14.17 12.65
C LEU A 146 8.36 14.77 13.74
N ILE A 147 8.72 16.06 13.62
CA ILE A 147 9.60 16.76 14.57
C ILE A 147 8.95 16.82 15.95
N LYS A 148 7.64 17.12 15.99
CA LYS A 148 6.88 17.27 17.23
C LYS A 148 6.30 15.96 17.75
N GLN A 149 6.51 14.86 17.03
CA GLN A 149 5.95 13.53 17.35
C GLN A 149 4.42 13.57 17.55
N ALA A 150 3.72 14.39 16.76
CA ALA A 150 2.27 14.47 16.80
C ALA A 150 1.67 13.28 16.03
N ARG A 151 1.46 12.17 16.74
CA ARG A 151 1.09 10.87 16.16
C ARG A 151 -0.40 10.71 15.92
N ALA A 152 -1.23 11.32 16.75
CA ALA A 152 -2.68 11.19 16.66
C ALA A 152 -3.38 12.38 17.34
N SER A 153 -4.64 12.57 16.95
CA SER A 153 -5.55 13.63 17.40
C SER A 153 -5.40 14.97 16.67
N TRP A 154 -6.55 15.64 16.49
CA TRP A 154 -6.63 16.96 15.91
C TRP A 154 -5.84 17.98 16.74
N VAL A 155 -5.94 17.91 18.07
CA VAL A 155 -5.28 18.84 19.00
C VAL A 155 -3.76 18.74 18.85
N SER A 156 -3.21 17.52 18.81
CA SER A 156 -1.77 17.31 18.60
C SER A 156 -1.29 17.92 17.29
N PHE A 157 -2.08 17.83 16.22
CA PHE A 157 -1.72 18.41 14.92
C PHE A 157 -1.71 19.93 14.96
N TYR A 158 -2.72 20.57 15.56
CA TYR A 158 -2.74 22.03 15.73
C TYR A 158 -1.57 22.51 16.58
N LEU A 159 -1.30 21.84 17.71
CA LEU A 159 -0.16 22.16 18.57
C LEU A 159 1.18 21.97 17.85
N ALA A 160 1.31 20.96 17.00
CA ALA A 160 2.54 20.76 16.23
C ALA A 160 2.80 21.92 15.25
N ILE A 161 1.74 22.40 14.60
CA ILE A 161 1.81 23.53 13.69
C ILE A 161 2.08 24.84 14.45
N GLU A 162 1.38 25.08 15.56
CA GLU A 162 1.52 26.28 16.39
C GLU A 162 2.88 26.32 17.13
N ALA A 163 3.36 25.20 17.66
CA ALA A 163 4.66 25.11 18.33
C ALA A 163 5.85 25.08 17.35
N GLY A 164 5.59 24.98 16.05
CA GLY A 164 6.55 25.26 14.99
C GLY A 164 6.76 26.76 14.74
N ALA A 165 6.00 27.64 15.42
CA ALA A 165 6.07 29.08 15.27
C ALA A 165 7.36 29.69 15.83
N SER A 166 8.39 29.67 14.99
CA SER A 166 9.46 30.67 14.98
C SER A 166 9.77 30.96 13.52
N SER A 167 9.02 31.92 12.94
CA SER A 167 9.17 32.54 11.61
C SER A 167 8.58 31.86 10.35
N GLU A 168 8.09 30.61 10.38
CA GLU A 168 7.61 29.88 9.18
C GLU A 168 6.24 29.20 9.40
N TYR A 169 5.23 29.93 9.90
CA TYR A 169 3.86 29.40 10.01
C TYR A 169 3.05 29.80 8.77
N ASP A 170 2.67 28.83 7.95
CA ASP A 170 1.70 29.06 6.88
C ASP A 170 0.26 28.88 7.41
N PRO A 171 -0.57 29.94 7.46
CA PRO A 171 -1.95 29.85 7.92
C PRO A 171 -2.82 28.90 7.07
N ARG A 172 -2.39 28.55 5.86
CA ARG A 172 -3.07 27.59 4.97
C ARG A 172 -3.11 26.18 5.58
N LEU A 173 -2.11 25.78 6.37
CA LEU A 173 -2.10 24.47 7.06
C LEU A 173 -3.24 24.34 8.08
N HIS A 174 -3.52 25.41 8.82
CA HIS A 174 -4.63 25.43 9.77
C HIS A 174 -5.97 25.36 9.03
N ARG A 175 -6.12 26.11 7.94
CA ARG A 175 -7.31 26.07 7.08
C ARG A 175 -7.55 24.67 6.52
N LEU A 176 -6.49 23.99 6.05
CA LEU A 176 -6.55 22.62 5.53
C LEU A 176 -7.07 21.64 6.59
N LEU A 177 -6.43 21.60 7.76
CA LEU A 177 -6.84 20.73 8.87
C LEU A 177 -8.26 21.03 9.35
N GLN A 178 -8.63 22.31 9.42
CA GLN A 178 -9.96 22.72 9.82
C GLN A 178 -11.02 22.26 8.82
N SER A 179 -10.73 22.37 7.52
CA SER A 179 -11.61 21.89 6.45
C SER A 179 -11.84 20.39 6.55
N ILE A 180 -10.76 19.60 6.69
CA ILE A 180 -10.83 18.14 6.84
C ILE A 180 -11.62 17.77 8.10
N ARG A 181 -11.27 18.36 9.25
CA ARG A 181 -11.95 18.12 10.52
C ARG A 181 -13.44 18.45 10.44
N LYS A 182 -13.82 19.55 9.79
CA LYS A 182 -15.22 19.94 9.59
C LYS A 182 -15.97 18.86 8.82
N ARG A 183 -15.42 18.39 7.70
CA ARG A 183 -16.02 17.32 6.89
C ARG A 183 -16.16 16.02 7.70
N VAL A 184 -15.10 15.56 8.37
CA VAL A 184 -15.16 14.37 9.26
C VAL A 184 -16.22 14.53 10.35
N SER A 185 -16.36 15.72 10.94
CA SER A 185 -17.35 15.96 12.00
C SER A 185 -18.81 15.88 11.53
N LEU A 186 -19.08 16.13 10.23
CA LEU A 186 -20.42 15.93 9.66
C LEU A 186 -20.82 14.46 9.72
N TRP A 187 -19.89 13.57 9.35
CA TRP A 187 -20.08 12.11 9.40
C TRP A 187 -20.15 11.54 10.82
N GLN A 188 -19.52 12.22 11.79
CA GLN A 188 -19.59 11.84 13.21
C GLN A 188 -20.80 12.45 13.95
N GLY A 189 -21.58 13.30 13.28
CA GLY A 189 -22.77 13.94 13.82
C GLY A 189 -23.88 12.94 14.14
N ARG A 190 -24.83 13.35 15.00
CA ARG A 190 -25.97 12.49 15.43
C ARG A 190 -26.80 11.97 14.25
N GLU A 191 -26.98 12.80 13.22
CA GLU A 191 -27.76 12.42 12.02
C GLU A 191 -27.11 11.26 11.25
N MET A 192 -25.78 11.15 11.33
CA MET A 192 -24.96 10.16 10.63
C MET A 192 -24.63 8.94 11.51
N GLN A 193 -25.21 8.83 12.71
CA GLN A 193 -25.11 7.60 13.53
C GLN A 193 -26.05 6.50 13.02
N ASN A 194 -27.14 6.87 12.35
CA ASN A 194 -28.09 5.95 11.71
C ASN A 194 -28.31 6.38 10.25
N LEU A 195 -27.22 6.30 9.47
CA LEU A 195 -27.11 6.89 8.14
C LEU A 195 -28.20 6.39 7.22
N LEU A 196 -28.90 7.31 6.56
CA LEU A 196 -29.64 6.97 5.36
C LEU A 196 -28.64 6.79 4.22
N CYS A 197 -28.59 5.60 3.62
CA CYS A 197 -27.56 5.28 2.62
C CYS A 197 -27.55 6.26 1.43
N ALA A 198 -28.73 6.74 1.01
CA ALA A 198 -28.85 7.76 -0.03
C ALA A 198 -28.16 9.09 0.36
N ARG A 199 -28.42 9.60 1.56
CA ARG A 199 -27.77 10.82 2.06
C ARG A 199 -26.28 10.64 2.28
N ALA A 200 -25.85 9.46 2.71
CA ALA A 200 -24.43 9.14 2.83
C ALA A 200 -23.72 9.19 1.47
N LEU A 201 -24.36 8.66 0.41
CA LEU A 201 -23.82 8.74 -0.93
C LEU A 201 -23.76 10.18 -1.46
N GLU A 202 -24.80 10.98 -1.25
CA GLU A 202 -24.81 12.42 -1.59
C GLU A 202 -23.68 13.15 -0.87
N GLN A 203 -23.56 12.96 0.45
CA GLN A 203 -22.50 13.57 1.25
C GLN A 203 -21.10 13.14 0.79
N LEU A 204 -20.94 11.87 0.38
CA LEU A 204 -19.67 11.38 -0.17
C LEU A 204 -19.32 12.08 -1.48
N GLN A 205 -20.28 12.21 -2.40
CA GLN A 205 -20.08 12.91 -3.67
C GLN A 205 -19.73 14.39 -3.45
N ASP A 206 -20.36 15.03 -2.46
CA ASP A 206 -20.04 16.39 -2.04
C ASP A 206 -18.62 16.50 -1.48
N ASP A 207 -18.17 15.53 -0.67
CA ASP A 207 -16.81 15.52 -0.13
C ASP A 207 -15.76 15.32 -1.23
N LEU A 208 -16.02 14.40 -2.17
CA LEU A 208 -15.14 14.18 -3.33
C LEU A 208 -15.02 15.44 -4.19
N SER A 209 -16.10 16.19 -4.34
CA SER A 209 -16.09 17.46 -5.08
C SER A 209 -15.37 18.56 -4.30
N HIS A 210 -15.60 18.66 -2.98
CA HIS A 210 -14.96 19.63 -2.10
C HIS A 210 -13.44 19.52 -2.05
N PHE A 211 -12.92 18.30 -2.16
CA PHE A 211 -11.48 18.01 -2.18
C PHE A 211 -10.89 17.93 -3.60
N GLY A 212 -11.66 18.31 -4.63
CA GLY A 212 -11.24 18.28 -6.04
C GLY A 212 -10.98 16.87 -6.60
N MET A 213 -11.31 15.83 -5.84
CA MET A 213 -11.07 14.44 -6.22
C MET A 213 -11.95 13.99 -7.38
N ARG A 214 -13.18 14.53 -7.48
CA ARG A 214 -14.10 14.21 -8.57
C ARG A 214 -13.48 14.55 -9.93
N ASP A 215 -12.97 15.76 -10.10
CA ASP A 215 -12.35 16.22 -11.36
C ASP A 215 -11.12 15.38 -11.73
N GLN A 216 -10.33 14.97 -10.73
CA GLN A 216 -9.17 14.13 -10.95
C GLN A 216 -9.56 12.68 -11.30
N PHE A 217 -10.65 12.16 -10.72
CA PHE A 217 -11.22 10.87 -11.10
C PHE A 217 -11.78 10.88 -12.53
N GLU A 218 -12.41 11.97 -12.97
CA GLU A 218 -12.93 12.08 -14.35
C GLU A 218 -11.83 12.06 -15.42
N ARG A 219 -10.59 12.42 -15.05
CA ARG A 219 -9.40 12.37 -15.93
C ARG A 219 -8.68 11.02 -15.91
N ASP A 220 -9.08 10.09 -15.06
CA ASP A 220 -8.46 8.77 -14.91
C ASP A 220 -9.43 7.65 -15.30
N ALA A 221 -8.95 6.66 -16.02
CA ALA A 221 -9.79 5.56 -16.50
C ALA A 221 -10.41 4.74 -15.36
N ALA A 222 -9.67 4.52 -14.26
CA ALA A 222 -10.20 3.82 -13.09
C ALA A 222 -11.11 4.74 -12.26
N GLY A 223 -10.78 6.02 -12.18
CA GLY A 223 -11.62 7.06 -11.58
C GLY A 223 -13.01 7.14 -12.23
N LEU A 224 -13.10 7.12 -13.56
CA LEU A 224 -14.39 7.09 -14.28
C LEU A 224 -15.24 5.86 -13.93
N GLN A 225 -14.64 4.68 -13.83
CA GLN A 225 -15.36 3.47 -13.44
C GLN A 225 -15.78 3.48 -11.97
N LEU A 226 -14.97 4.09 -11.09
CA LEU A 226 -15.32 4.31 -9.69
C LEU A 226 -16.51 5.26 -9.57
N LEU A 227 -16.51 6.37 -10.29
CA LEU A 227 -17.64 7.31 -10.33
C LEU A 227 -18.90 6.64 -10.88
N ALA A 228 -18.78 5.88 -11.98
CA ALA A 228 -19.90 5.12 -12.53
C ALA A 228 -20.45 4.08 -11.54
N MET A 229 -19.60 3.45 -10.72
CA MET A 229 -20.03 2.55 -9.65
C MET A 229 -20.84 3.30 -8.58
N LEU A 230 -20.35 4.46 -8.13
CA LEU A 230 -21.06 5.31 -7.18
C LEU A 230 -22.41 5.80 -7.74
N ASP A 231 -22.45 6.18 -9.02
CA ASP A 231 -23.68 6.61 -9.68
C ASP A 231 -24.69 5.47 -9.85
N LYS A 232 -24.22 4.25 -10.19
CA LYS A 232 -25.08 3.05 -10.23
C LYS A 232 -25.71 2.77 -8.87
N LEU A 233 -24.95 2.89 -7.79
CA LEU A 233 -25.51 2.80 -6.43
C LEU A 233 -26.60 3.86 -6.24
N GLY A 234 -26.39 5.08 -6.71
CA GLY A 234 -27.40 6.14 -6.69
C GLY A 234 -28.64 5.86 -7.55
N LEU A 235 -28.54 5.05 -8.60
CA LEU A 235 -29.60 4.73 -9.57
C LEU A 235 -30.38 3.44 -9.30
N GLU A 236 -29.84 2.50 -8.49
CA GLU A 236 -30.54 1.28 -8.02
C GLU A 236 -31.63 1.57 -6.96
N GLN A 237 -32.36 2.67 -7.16
CA GLN A 237 -33.21 3.46 -6.26
C GLN A 237 -34.42 2.76 -5.63
N SER A 238 -34.66 1.48 -5.85
CA SER A 238 -35.86 0.84 -5.27
C SER A 238 -35.69 0.47 -3.78
N ARG A 239 -34.47 0.44 -3.23
CA ARG A 239 -34.22 0.01 -1.82
C ARG A 239 -33.27 0.89 -1.00
N LEU A 240 -32.36 1.64 -1.62
CA LEU A 240 -31.40 2.50 -0.90
C LEU A 240 -32.01 3.70 -0.16
N PRO A 241 -33.11 4.33 -0.62
CA PRO A 241 -33.71 5.47 0.08
C PRO A 241 -34.29 5.15 1.46
N SER A 242 -34.55 3.87 1.78
CA SER A 242 -35.05 3.43 3.09
C SER A 242 -34.03 2.65 3.91
N LEU A 243 -32.92 2.25 3.30
CA LEU A 243 -31.88 1.47 3.97
C LEU A 243 -31.06 2.35 4.90
N ARG A 244 -30.94 1.90 6.15
CA ARG A 244 -30.11 2.54 7.16
C ARG A 244 -29.07 1.58 7.69
N MET A 245 -27.85 2.08 7.87
CA MET A 245 -26.77 1.31 8.50
C MET A 245 -25.78 2.25 9.20
N PRO A 246 -25.03 1.76 10.21
CA PRO A 246 -23.95 2.51 10.82
C PRO A 246 -22.81 2.82 9.84
N LEU A 247 -22.01 3.86 10.13
CA LEU A 247 -20.90 4.29 9.29
C LEU A 247 -19.90 3.15 8.99
N ALA A 248 -19.60 2.33 9.99
CA ALA A 248 -18.67 1.22 9.83
C ALA A 248 -19.17 0.20 8.80
N GLU A 249 -20.47 -0.13 8.83
CA GLU A 249 -21.08 -1.05 7.87
C GLU A 249 -21.16 -0.43 6.47
N TRP A 250 -21.48 0.87 6.37
CA TRP A 250 -21.52 1.57 5.09
C TRP A 250 -20.15 1.63 4.42
N VAL A 251 -19.08 1.88 5.19
CA VAL A 251 -17.71 1.80 4.66
C VAL A 251 -17.41 0.38 4.18
N ILE A 252 -17.72 -0.65 4.98
CA ILE A 252 -17.53 -2.05 4.56
C ILE A 252 -18.30 -2.35 3.28
N PHE A 253 -19.55 -1.90 3.17
CA PHE A 253 -20.37 -2.05 1.98
C PHE A 253 -19.69 -1.46 0.74
N LEU A 254 -19.20 -0.22 0.80
CA LEU A 254 -18.48 0.38 -0.32
C LEU A 254 -17.21 -0.39 -0.67
N LYS A 255 -16.44 -0.85 0.32
CA LYS A 255 -15.26 -1.69 0.08
C LYS A 255 -15.64 -2.98 -0.63
N THR A 256 -16.70 -3.65 -0.20
CA THR A 256 -17.20 -4.88 -0.83
C THR A 256 -17.65 -4.63 -2.26
N ARG A 257 -18.36 -3.53 -2.53
CA ARG A 257 -18.75 -3.17 -3.91
C ARG A 257 -17.57 -2.91 -4.82
N MET A 258 -16.53 -2.24 -4.32
CA MET A 258 -15.28 -2.04 -5.07
C MET A 258 -14.51 -3.35 -5.28
N GLU A 259 -14.66 -4.33 -4.40
CA GLU A 259 -14.05 -5.66 -4.52
C GLU A 259 -14.80 -6.54 -5.53
N GLU A 260 -16.12 -6.38 -5.64
CA GLU A 260 -17.00 -7.05 -6.61
C GLU A 260 -16.87 -6.48 -8.02
N GLU A 261 -16.68 -5.17 -8.16
CA GLU A 261 -16.54 -4.50 -9.45
C GLU A 261 -15.18 -4.78 -10.10
N VAL A 262 -15.21 -5.06 -11.40
CA VAL A 262 -14.02 -5.36 -12.19
C VAL A 262 -13.66 -4.13 -13.01
N TYR A 263 -12.50 -3.55 -12.72
CA TYR A 263 -11.89 -2.55 -13.58
C TYR A 263 -11.45 -3.20 -14.89
N ARG A 264 -11.92 -2.65 -16.02
CA ARG A 264 -11.51 -3.05 -17.37
C ARG A 264 -10.87 -1.88 -18.08
N GLU A 265 -9.64 -2.06 -18.56
CA GLU A 265 -8.98 -1.03 -19.33
C GLU A 265 -9.52 -1.03 -20.76
N GLN A 266 -10.14 0.08 -21.16
CA GLN A 266 -10.57 0.26 -22.54
C GLN A 266 -9.36 0.64 -23.40
N GLY A 267 -9.26 0.04 -24.57
CA GLY A 267 -8.20 0.34 -25.53
C GLY A 267 -8.36 1.72 -26.13
N SER A 268 -7.25 2.38 -26.41
CA SER A 268 -7.21 3.57 -27.25
C SER A 268 -7.15 3.19 -28.72
N ASP A 269 -7.44 4.14 -29.61
CA ASP A 269 -7.15 3.98 -31.03
C ASP A 269 -5.63 4.01 -31.23
N ALA A 270 -5.05 2.96 -31.82
CA ALA A 270 -3.61 2.80 -31.99
C ALA A 270 -3.30 1.90 -33.20
N LEU A 271 -2.05 1.97 -33.65
CA LEU A 271 -1.56 1.22 -34.83
C LEU A 271 -1.56 -0.30 -34.62
N ALA A 272 -1.35 -0.73 -33.37
CA ALA A 272 -1.42 -2.14 -32.98
C ALA A 272 -2.18 -2.30 -31.67
N ARG A 273 -2.77 -3.47 -31.48
CA ARG A 273 -3.62 -3.84 -30.35
C ARG A 273 -3.17 -5.16 -29.75
N VAL A 274 -2.96 -5.14 -28.43
CA VAL A 274 -2.77 -6.33 -27.61
C VAL A 274 -3.99 -6.51 -26.73
N THR A 275 -4.73 -7.60 -26.93
CA THR A 275 -5.90 -7.93 -26.12
C THR A 275 -5.56 -9.02 -25.12
N ILE A 276 -5.68 -8.72 -23.83
CA ILE A 276 -5.49 -9.65 -22.72
C ILE A 276 -6.84 -10.30 -22.42
N LEU A 277 -6.89 -11.63 -22.50
CA LEU A 277 -8.13 -12.39 -22.44
C LEU A 277 -7.92 -13.80 -21.87
N PRO A 278 -8.96 -14.45 -21.32
CA PRO A 278 -8.87 -15.84 -20.90
C PRO A 278 -8.88 -16.77 -22.12
N LEU A 279 -8.37 -18.01 -21.95
CA LEU A 279 -8.32 -19.00 -23.04
C LEU A 279 -9.67 -19.23 -23.73
N SER A 280 -10.77 -19.22 -22.97
CA SER A 280 -12.13 -19.40 -23.50
C SER A 280 -12.61 -18.26 -24.41
N ALA A 281 -12.03 -17.06 -24.27
CA ALA A 281 -12.40 -15.88 -25.04
C ALA A 281 -11.67 -15.80 -26.40
N THR A 282 -10.78 -16.76 -26.73
CA THR A 282 -10.18 -16.82 -28.08
C THR A 282 -11.15 -17.39 -29.13
N ARG A 283 -12.23 -18.05 -28.70
CA ARG A 283 -13.18 -18.72 -29.58
C ARG A 283 -13.83 -17.73 -30.55
N LEU A 284 -13.86 -18.12 -31.83
CA LEU A 284 -14.51 -17.36 -32.91
C LEU A 284 -13.96 -15.93 -33.14
N ARG A 285 -12.83 -15.58 -32.52
CA ARG A 285 -12.12 -14.31 -32.76
C ARG A 285 -11.01 -14.49 -33.79
N ARG A 286 -10.46 -13.36 -34.23
CA ARG A 286 -9.33 -13.31 -35.15
C ARG A 286 -8.21 -12.50 -34.52
N PHE A 287 -7.03 -13.09 -34.53
CA PHE A 287 -5.78 -12.50 -34.07
C PHE A 287 -4.69 -12.94 -35.04
N ASP A 288 -3.74 -12.05 -35.28
CA ASP A 288 -2.57 -12.31 -36.10
C ASP A 288 -1.56 -13.22 -35.38
N ALA A 289 -1.50 -13.12 -34.05
CA ALA A 289 -0.66 -13.96 -33.19
C ALA A 289 -1.26 -14.18 -31.81
N ILE A 290 -0.88 -15.29 -31.19
CA ILE A 290 -1.24 -15.66 -29.82
C ILE A 290 0.03 -15.78 -28.97
N VAL A 291 0.05 -15.07 -27.84
CA VAL A 291 1.04 -15.27 -26.79
C VAL A 291 0.29 -15.80 -25.57
N MET A 292 0.51 -17.04 -25.19
CA MET A 292 -0.15 -17.68 -24.06
C MET A 292 0.83 -17.80 -22.89
N VAL A 293 0.45 -17.23 -21.75
CA VAL A 293 1.25 -17.24 -20.52
C VAL A 293 0.56 -18.07 -19.44
N GLY A 294 1.35 -18.68 -18.55
CA GLY A 294 0.84 -19.64 -17.57
C GLY A 294 0.65 -21.03 -18.18
N CYS A 295 1.59 -21.44 -19.03
CA CYS A 295 1.61 -22.75 -19.67
C CYS A 295 2.31 -23.84 -18.80
N ASP A 296 2.37 -23.65 -17.49
CA ASP A 296 2.95 -24.60 -16.53
C ASP A 296 1.90 -25.56 -15.94
N GLU A 297 2.37 -26.53 -15.16
CA GLU A 297 1.53 -27.55 -14.53
C GLU A 297 0.56 -27.03 -13.44
N ARG A 298 0.73 -25.81 -12.93
CA ARG A 298 -0.17 -25.20 -11.95
C ARG A 298 -1.33 -24.46 -12.60
N GLN A 299 -1.07 -23.81 -13.74
CA GLN A 299 -2.00 -22.89 -14.39
C GLN A 299 -2.78 -23.53 -15.54
N LEU A 300 -2.29 -24.63 -16.14
CA LEU A 300 -2.94 -25.26 -17.29
C LEU A 300 -2.96 -26.80 -17.17
N PRO A 301 -4.14 -27.43 -17.06
CA PRO A 301 -5.48 -26.84 -16.90
C PRO A 301 -5.68 -26.14 -15.54
N SER A 302 -6.46 -25.07 -15.52
CA SER A 302 -6.88 -24.38 -14.30
C SER A 302 -8.24 -24.88 -13.84
N TYR A 303 -8.45 -25.13 -12.55
CA TYR A 303 -9.75 -25.56 -12.04
C TYR A 303 -10.33 -24.52 -11.10
N SER A 304 -11.65 -24.30 -11.18
CA SER A 304 -12.34 -23.42 -10.24
C SER A 304 -12.50 -24.11 -8.89
N GLU A 305 -12.30 -23.38 -7.79
CA GLU A 305 -12.65 -23.89 -6.48
C GLU A 305 -14.14 -24.20 -6.38
N THR A 306 -14.44 -25.34 -5.76
CA THR A 306 -15.81 -25.77 -5.51
C THR A 306 -16.49 -24.79 -4.55
N PRO A 307 -17.65 -24.19 -4.90
CA PRO A 307 -18.32 -23.26 -4.02
C PRO A 307 -18.74 -23.93 -2.70
N LEU A 308 -18.68 -23.20 -1.59
CA LEU A 308 -18.87 -23.72 -0.22
C LEU A 308 -20.14 -24.58 -0.02
N PHE A 309 -21.20 -24.30 -0.77
CA PHE A 309 -22.51 -24.96 -0.61
C PHE A 309 -22.82 -26.02 -1.67
N PHE A 310 -21.97 -26.18 -2.70
CA PHE A 310 -22.22 -27.14 -3.78
C PHE A 310 -21.08 -28.14 -3.88
N SER A 311 -21.25 -29.35 -3.33
CA SER A 311 -20.29 -30.43 -3.53
C SER A 311 -20.18 -30.80 -5.02
N GLU A 312 -19.07 -31.42 -5.42
CA GLU A 312 -18.87 -31.89 -6.79
C GLU A 312 -19.97 -32.88 -7.21
N THR A 313 -20.39 -33.77 -6.30
CA THR A 313 -21.49 -34.71 -6.51
C THR A 313 -22.82 -34.00 -6.75
N LEU A 314 -23.09 -32.90 -6.04
CA LEU A 314 -24.30 -32.11 -6.22
C LEU A 314 -24.26 -31.39 -7.57
N CYS A 315 -23.11 -30.79 -7.95
CA CYS A 315 -22.91 -30.18 -9.26
C CYS A 315 -23.17 -31.19 -10.40
N GLN A 316 -22.63 -32.41 -10.29
CA GLN A 316 -22.86 -33.47 -11.28
C GLN A 316 -24.34 -33.84 -11.39
N THR A 317 -25.01 -34.02 -10.24
CA THR A 317 -26.44 -34.39 -10.20
C THR A 317 -27.32 -33.32 -10.81
N LEU A 318 -26.97 -32.04 -10.62
CA LEU A 318 -27.69 -30.89 -11.17
C LEU A 318 -27.34 -30.60 -12.64
N GLY A 319 -26.43 -31.37 -13.26
CA GLY A 319 -25.94 -31.09 -14.62
C GLY A 319 -25.09 -29.81 -14.71
N GLY A 320 -24.53 -29.36 -13.59
CA GLY A 320 -23.64 -28.21 -13.50
C GLY A 320 -22.21 -28.51 -13.97
N THR A 321 -21.32 -27.53 -13.80
CA THR A 321 -19.91 -27.65 -14.18
C THR A 321 -19.12 -28.41 -13.11
N ASP A 322 -18.73 -29.64 -13.41
CA ASP A 322 -17.80 -30.44 -12.59
C ASP A 322 -16.35 -30.35 -13.12
N MET A 323 -15.40 -30.94 -12.39
CA MET A 323 -13.98 -30.91 -12.76
C MET A 323 -13.72 -31.57 -14.13
N ALA A 324 -14.40 -32.68 -14.42
CA ALA A 324 -14.27 -33.40 -15.68
C ALA A 324 -14.82 -32.59 -16.87
N TRP A 325 -15.90 -31.83 -16.66
CA TRP A 325 -16.42 -30.89 -17.65
C TRP A 325 -15.44 -29.73 -17.87
N GLN A 326 -14.91 -29.12 -16.81
CA GLN A 326 -13.93 -28.02 -16.91
C GLN A 326 -12.67 -28.47 -17.67
N TYR A 327 -12.16 -29.67 -17.36
CA TYR A 327 -11.03 -30.28 -18.07
C TYR A 327 -11.32 -30.43 -19.57
N ARG A 328 -12.46 -31.05 -19.91
CA ARG A 328 -12.87 -31.25 -21.31
C ARG A 328 -13.06 -29.92 -22.04
N GLN A 329 -13.64 -28.93 -21.37
CA GLN A 329 -13.90 -27.63 -21.98
C GLN A 329 -12.59 -26.88 -22.28
N GLN A 330 -11.67 -26.80 -21.33
CA GLN A 330 -10.37 -26.17 -21.56
C GLN A 330 -9.52 -26.93 -22.59
N ALA A 331 -9.59 -28.26 -22.61
CA ALA A 331 -8.92 -29.05 -23.65
C ALA A 331 -9.46 -28.73 -25.04
N ARG A 332 -10.77 -28.52 -25.18
CA ARG A 332 -11.38 -28.05 -26.44
C ARG A 332 -10.91 -26.65 -26.79
N ASP A 333 -10.85 -25.75 -25.82
CA ASP A 333 -10.43 -24.37 -26.05
C ASP A 333 -8.99 -24.29 -26.53
N LEU A 334 -8.09 -25.04 -25.88
CA LEU A 334 -6.69 -25.15 -26.30
C LEU A 334 -6.60 -25.78 -27.70
N SER A 335 -7.31 -26.88 -27.95
CA SER A 335 -7.33 -27.53 -29.26
C SER A 335 -7.82 -26.59 -30.37
N GLN A 336 -8.88 -25.82 -30.11
CA GLN A 336 -9.42 -24.83 -31.05
C GLN A 336 -8.44 -23.68 -31.30
N LEU A 337 -7.77 -23.18 -30.25
CA LEU A 337 -6.71 -22.17 -30.40
C LEU A 337 -5.60 -22.71 -31.30
N LEU A 338 -5.07 -23.90 -30.97
CA LEU A 338 -4.02 -24.53 -31.74
C LEU A 338 -4.44 -24.82 -33.19
N ALA A 339 -5.73 -25.09 -33.45
CA ALA A 339 -6.24 -25.30 -34.80
C ALA A 339 -6.47 -23.99 -35.58
N SER A 340 -6.84 -22.90 -34.90
CA SER A 340 -7.28 -21.65 -35.54
C SER A 340 -6.16 -20.67 -35.88
N TYR A 341 -5.06 -20.67 -35.12
CA TYR A 341 -4.00 -19.67 -35.24
C TYR A 341 -2.70 -20.26 -35.81
N SER A 342 -1.92 -19.46 -36.55
CA SER A 342 -0.66 -19.92 -37.16
C SER A 342 0.59 -19.50 -36.37
N TYR A 343 0.52 -18.44 -35.58
CA TYR A 343 1.62 -17.91 -34.78
C TYR A 343 1.25 -18.01 -33.29
N ILE A 344 1.90 -18.92 -32.57
CA ILE A 344 1.54 -19.26 -31.19
C ILE A 344 2.80 -19.40 -30.35
N ASP A 345 2.95 -18.56 -29.34
CA ASP A 345 4.00 -18.68 -28.34
C ASP A 345 3.41 -19.19 -27.02
N LEU A 346 3.94 -20.29 -26.50
CA LEU A 346 3.55 -20.91 -25.23
C LEU A 346 4.62 -20.69 -24.17
N LEU A 347 4.33 -19.89 -23.15
CA LEU A 347 5.28 -19.43 -22.15
C LEU A 347 4.96 -19.98 -20.76
N TRP A 348 5.96 -20.56 -20.09
CA TRP A 348 5.80 -21.15 -18.75
C TRP A 348 7.00 -20.88 -17.83
N GLN A 349 6.76 -20.87 -16.52
CA GLN A 349 7.78 -20.62 -15.51
C GLN A 349 8.39 -21.93 -15.02
N SER A 350 9.72 -22.03 -14.95
CA SER A 350 10.41 -23.27 -14.55
C SER A 350 10.82 -23.34 -13.09
N GLU A 351 10.79 -22.24 -12.33
CA GLU A 351 11.01 -22.23 -10.88
C GLU A 351 9.90 -21.43 -10.20
N GLY A 352 9.25 -21.97 -9.17
CA GLY A 352 8.21 -21.24 -8.42
C GLY A 352 8.78 -20.19 -7.47
N ALA A 353 7.90 -19.57 -6.67
CA ALA A 353 8.27 -18.44 -5.82
C ALA A 353 9.30 -18.80 -4.72
N SER A 354 9.35 -20.07 -4.30
CA SER A 354 10.34 -20.59 -3.34
C SER A 354 11.53 -21.29 -3.99
N GLY A 355 11.65 -21.24 -5.32
CA GLY A 355 12.71 -21.92 -6.08
C GLY A 355 12.42 -23.40 -6.36
N GLU A 356 11.19 -23.86 -6.10
CA GLU A 356 10.75 -25.21 -6.43
C GLU A 356 10.68 -25.40 -7.96
N PRO A 357 11.17 -26.52 -8.52
CA PRO A 357 11.12 -26.73 -9.95
C PRO A 357 9.68 -26.94 -10.41
N LEU A 358 9.30 -26.23 -11.47
CA LEU A 358 8.02 -26.38 -12.16
C LEU A 358 8.23 -27.05 -13.52
N ARG A 359 7.17 -27.65 -14.04
CA ARG A 359 7.15 -28.25 -15.37
C ARG A 359 6.16 -27.53 -16.28
N ALA A 360 6.39 -27.70 -17.59
CA ALA A 360 5.38 -27.37 -18.58
C ALA A 360 4.09 -28.14 -18.27
N SER A 361 2.95 -27.57 -18.66
CA SER A 361 1.65 -28.21 -18.55
C SER A 361 1.68 -29.64 -19.09
N PRO A 362 1.02 -30.61 -18.44
CA PRO A 362 0.92 -31.98 -18.94
C PRO A 362 0.40 -32.06 -20.38
N TRP A 363 -0.44 -31.12 -20.81
CA TRP A 363 -0.93 -31.04 -22.19
C TRP A 363 0.17 -30.64 -23.17
N ILE A 364 1.03 -29.71 -22.79
CA ILE A 364 2.18 -29.29 -23.61
C ILE A 364 3.21 -30.40 -23.68
N MET A 365 3.52 -31.06 -22.56
CA MET A 365 4.43 -32.21 -22.55
C MET A 365 3.94 -33.33 -23.48
N ARG A 366 2.62 -33.59 -23.52
CA ARG A 366 2.03 -34.56 -24.47
C ARG A 366 2.19 -34.13 -25.92
N LEU A 367 2.06 -32.84 -26.22
CA LEU A 367 2.31 -32.31 -27.57
C LEU A 367 3.79 -32.46 -27.94
N GLN A 368 4.71 -32.07 -27.05
CA GLN A 368 6.16 -32.17 -27.24
C GLN A 368 6.62 -33.61 -27.50
N ALA A 369 6.04 -34.59 -26.81
CA ALA A 369 6.34 -36.00 -27.03
C ALA A 369 6.00 -36.47 -28.46
N ASN A 370 5.02 -35.85 -29.12
CA ASN A 370 4.62 -36.18 -30.49
C ASN A 370 5.18 -35.20 -31.53
N LEU A 371 5.64 -34.03 -31.09
CA LEU A 371 6.14 -32.92 -31.92
C LEU A 371 7.44 -32.39 -31.29
N PRO A 372 8.59 -33.05 -31.53
CA PRO A 372 9.87 -32.67 -30.92
C PRO A 372 10.31 -31.23 -31.23
N GLN A 373 9.78 -30.64 -32.30
CA GLN A 373 10.02 -29.26 -32.72
C GLN A 373 9.49 -28.23 -31.71
N LEU A 374 8.52 -28.63 -30.89
CA LEU A 374 7.97 -27.85 -29.78
C LEU A 374 8.80 -27.95 -28.50
N ALA A 375 10.01 -28.53 -28.55
CA ALA A 375 10.90 -28.60 -27.41
C ALA A 375 11.07 -27.22 -26.76
N THR A 376 10.94 -27.19 -25.43
CA THR A 376 11.05 -25.94 -24.68
C THR A 376 12.43 -25.34 -24.86
N ARG A 377 12.48 -24.07 -25.24
CA ARG A 377 13.72 -23.29 -25.26
C ARG A 377 13.77 -22.44 -23.99
N GLU A 378 14.86 -22.57 -23.24
CA GLU A 378 15.09 -21.72 -22.08
C GLU A 378 15.45 -20.30 -22.55
N ALA A 379 14.63 -19.35 -22.16
CA ALA A 379 14.85 -17.94 -22.41
C ALA A 379 15.80 -17.40 -21.33
N ASN A 380 16.94 -16.88 -21.77
CA ASN A 380 18.01 -16.46 -20.86
C ASN A 380 18.49 -15.03 -21.16
N ARG A 381 17.55 -14.07 -21.19
CA ARG A 381 17.83 -12.67 -21.52
C ARG A 381 18.77 -11.99 -20.53
N PHE A 382 18.76 -12.43 -19.26
CA PHE A 382 19.60 -11.88 -18.20
C PHE A 382 20.83 -12.73 -17.87
N ALA A 383 21.16 -13.75 -18.67
CA ALA A 383 22.51 -14.30 -18.67
C ALA A 383 23.47 -13.24 -19.21
N ARG A 384 23.75 -12.23 -18.38
CA ARG A 384 24.96 -11.44 -18.49
C ARG A 384 26.07 -12.47 -18.36
N LEU A 385 26.76 -12.75 -19.46
CA LEU A 385 28.11 -13.28 -19.43
C LEU A 385 29.00 -12.23 -18.76
N ALA A 386 28.86 -12.10 -17.44
CA ALA A 386 29.68 -11.26 -16.62
C ALA A 386 30.87 -12.12 -16.19
N VAL A 387 32.06 -11.76 -16.66
CA VAL A 387 33.29 -12.29 -16.08
C VAL A 387 33.30 -11.82 -14.63
N ALA A 388 33.24 -12.75 -13.68
CA ALA A 388 33.30 -12.44 -12.26
C ALA A 388 34.62 -11.68 -12.00
N ARG A 389 34.50 -10.41 -11.62
CA ARG A 389 35.64 -9.61 -11.18
C ARG A 389 35.61 -9.54 -9.66
N PRO A 390 36.70 -9.88 -8.96
CA PRO A 390 36.78 -9.66 -7.52
C PRO A 390 36.54 -8.17 -7.26
N ILE A 391 35.60 -7.88 -6.37
CA ILE A 391 35.28 -6.51 -5.94
C ILE A 391 36.16 -6.24 -4.72
N GLU A 392 36.94 -5.16 -4.77
CA GLU A 392 37.61 -4.66 -3.57
C GLU A 392 36.58 -4.07 -2.61
N MET A 393 36.75 -4.32 -1.31
CA MET A 393 35.86 -3.73 -0.31
C MET A 393 35.89 -2.20 -0.42
N SER A 394 34.72 -1.58 -0.45
CA SER A 394 34.61 -0.12 -0.49
C SER A 394 35.27 0.50 0.74
N GLN A 395 36.29 1.33 0.51
CA GLN A 395 36.94 2.08 1.57
C GLN A 395 36.20 3.40 1.79
N ALA A 396 35.71 3.62 3.01
CA ALA A 396 35.10 4.88 3.39
C ALA A 396 36.18 5.96 3.51
N THR A 397 36.16 6.93 2.60
CA THR A 397 37.06 8.10 2.65
C THR A 397 36.33 9.27 3.29
N ARG A 398 37.03 10.05 4.10
CA ARG A 398 36.46 11.25 4.71
C ARG A 398 36.39 12.37 3.66
N LEU A 399 35.31 13.15 3.66
CA LEU A 399 35.24 14.39 2.88
C LEU A 399 36.18 15.45 3.48
N ASP A 400 37.03 16.02 2.64
CA ASP A 400 37.90 17.12 3.00
C ASP A 400 37.09 18.41 3.24
N GLY A 401 37.54 19.24 4.18
CA GLY A 401 36.93 20.54 4.47
C GLY A 401 35.74 20.56 5.43
N LEU A 402 35.33 19.42 6.00
CA LEU A 402 34.30 19.41 7.05
C LEU A 402 34.84 20.02 8.35
N PRO A 403 34.18 21.05 8.92
CA PRO A 403 34.63 21.71 10.14
C PRO A 403 34.63 20.72 11.31
N MET A 404 35.77 20.62 12.00
CA MET A 404 35.86 19.80 13.19
C MET A 404 35.19 20.50 14.37
N PRO A 405 34.33 19.82 15.15
CA PRO A 405 33.72 20.42 16.32
C PRO A 405 34.81 20.72 17.36
N THR A 406 34.81 21.96 17.87
CA THR A 406 35.75 22.41 18.90
C THR A 406 35.36 21.94 20.30
N ARG A 407 34.14 21.41 20.47
CA ARG A 407 33.62 20.83 21.71
C ARG A 407 32.84 19.56 21.42
N MET A 408 32.96 18.57 22.30
CA MET A 408 32.34 17.26 22.15
C MET A 408 31.65 16.86 23.45
N SER A 409 30.40 16.38 23.37
CA SER A 409 29.71 15.82 24.54
C SER A 409 30.30 14.45 24.91
N PRO A 410 30.17 14.01 26.17
CA PRO A 410 30.58 12.65 26.57
C PRO A 410 29.92 11.55 25.72
N SER A 411 28.66 11.75 25.32
CA SER A 411 27.92 10.84 24.44
C SER A 411 28.51 10.79 23.02
N ALA A 412 28.89 11.94 22.47
CA ALA A 412 29.54 12.03 21.17
C ALA A 412 30.92 11.35 21.17
N TYR A 413 31.71 11.53 22.22
CA TYR A 413 33.02 10.87 22.38
C TYR A 413 32.89 9.35 22.48
N ARG A 414 31.90 8.87 23.25
CA ARG A 414 31.59 7.44 23.33
C ARG A 414 31.20 6.87 21.97
N ALA A 415 30.41 7.60 21.17
CA ALA A 415 30.03 7.17 19.82
C ALA A 415 31.23 7.10 18.86
N LEU A 416 32.16 8.07 18.93
CA LEU A 416 33.39 8.06 18.14
C LEU A 416 34.26 6.83 18.45
N ARG A 417 34.45 6.51 19.74
CA ARG A 417 35.22 5.32 20.15
C ARG A 417 34.56 4.01 19.73
N ALA A 418 33.23 3.95 19.74
CA ALA A 418 32.50 2.75 19.35
C ALA A 418 32.51 2.53 17.83
N CYS A 419 32.25 3.58 17.05
CA CYS A 419 32.24 3.51 15.59
C CYS A 419 32.56 4.89 14.97
N PRO A 420 33.79 5.10 14.46
CA PRO A 420 34.19 6.37 13.85
C PRO A 420 33.31 6.77 12.67
N TYR A 421 32.87 5.80 11.87
CA TYR A 421 31.97 6.03 10.74
C TYR A 421 30.59 6.55 11.18
N GLN A 422 30.00 5.93 12.21
CA GLN A 422 28.71 6.38 12.74
C GLN A 422 28.79 7.79 13.33
N TYR A 423 29.91 8.12 13.99
CA TYR A 423 30.16 9.48 14.47
C TYR A 423 30.27 10.47 13.31
N TYR A 424 31.05 10.13 12.28
CA TYR A 424 31.18 10.94 11.06
C TYR A 424 29.81 11.23 10.43
N VAL A 425 28.99 10.20 10.21
CA VAL A 425 27.65 10.34 9.61
C VAL A 425 26.72 11.19 10.48
N ARG A 426 26.66 10.95 11.79
CA ARG A 426 25.68 11.63 12.66
C ARG A 426 26.10 13.03 13.11
N SER A 427 27.39 13.21 13.40
CA SER A 427 27.90 14.42 14.06
C SER A 427 28.59 15.38 13.10
N LEU A 428 29.27 14.89 12.06
CA LEU A 428 29.92 15.75 11.07
C LEU A 428 29.01 16.03 9.87
N LEU A 429 28.35 15.00 9.31
CA LEU A 429 27.39 15.19 8.21
C LEU A 429 25.98 15.61 8.68
N GLY A 430 25.69 15.50 9.98
CA GLY A 430 24.38 15.85 10.53
C GLY A 430 23.24 14.91 10.10
N LEU A 431 23.56 13.74 9.52
CA LEU A 431 22.57 12.80 9.03
C LEU A 431 21.93 12.06 10.22
N ARG A 432 20.60 12.15 10.31
CA ARG A 432 19.80 11.46 11.32
C ARG A 432 18.87 10.46 10.65
N LYS A 433 18.63 9.33 11.30
CA LYS A 433 17.55 8.42 10.91
C LYS A 433 16.25 9.22 11.01
N ARG A 434 15.45 9.24 9.95
CA ARG A 434 14.08 9.78 10.00
C ARG A 434 13.30 8.92 11.00
N LYS A 435 12.76 9.54 12.05
CA LYS A 435 11.85 8.85 12.98
C LYS A 435 10.56 8.58 12.23
N ASP A 436 9.97 7.41 12.39
CA ASP A 436 8.66 7.11 11.81
C ASP A 436 7.56 7.47 12.81
N LEU A 437 6.36 7.81 12.31
CA LEU A 437 5.22 8.16 13.15
C LEU A 437 4.72 6.97 13.99
N ASP A 438 5.00 5.74 13.55
CA ASP A 438 4.62 4.49 14.21
C ASP A 438 5.65 3.94 15.22
N GLU A 439 6.85 4.51 15.30
CA GLU A 439 7.84 4.05 16.29
C GLU A 439 7.27 4.20 17.71
N ALA A 440 7.53 3.25 18.62
CA ALA A 440 7.11 3.37 20.01
C ALA A 440 7.63 4.69 20.64
N LEU A 441 6.97 5.18 21.70
CA LEU A 441 7.45 6.37 22.41
C LEU A 441 8.91 6.15 22.82
N ASP A 442 9.76 7.07 22.40
CA ASP A 442 11.18 7.02 22.71
C ASP A 442 11.31 7.18 24.24
N ALA A 443 11.96 6.22 24.90
CA ALA A 443 12.23 6.30 26.34
C ALA A 443 12.92 7.62 26.72
N SER A 444 13.65 8.22 25.77
CA SER A 444 14.23 9.55 25.93
C SER A 444 13.21 10.67 26.14
N MET A 445 12.02 10.61 25.51
CA MET A 445 11.01 11.67 25.62
C MET A 445 10.36 11.63 27.02
N LEU A 446 10.04 10.44 27.51
CA LEU A 446 9.57 10.22 28.89
C LEU A 446 10.60 10.71 29.90
N GLY A 447 11.87 10.37 29.68
CA GLY A 447 12.96 10.84 30.53
C GLY A 447 13.05 12.37 30.58
N GLN A 448 12.93 13.04 29.43
CA GLN A 448 12.94 14.51 29.36
C GLN A 448 11.75 15.14 30.12
N THR A 449 10.55 14.60 29.94
CA THR A 449 9.35 15.06 30.67
C THR A 449 9.50 14.87 32.17
N LEU A 450 10.00 13.70 32.62
CA LEU A 450 10.30 13.44 34.02
C LEU A 450 11.36 14.41 34.57
N HIS A 451 12.42 14.68 33.81
CA HIS A 451 13.43 15.66 34.20
C HIS A 451 12.83 17.07 34.36
N GLN A 452 11.90 17.46 33.49
CA GLN A 452 11.23 18.76 33.59
C GLN A 452 10.30 18.82 34.82
N ILE A 453 9.53 17.76 35.07
CA ILE A 453 8.67 17.64 36.26
C ILE A 453 9.51 17.73 37.53
N LEU A 454 10.57 16.93 37.64
CA LEU A 454 11.46 16.92 38.80
C LEU A 454 12.13 18.28 39.00
N ARG A 455 12.60 18.92 37.92
CA ARG A 455 13.19 20.26 37.99
C ARG A 455 12.20 21.27 38.57
N ASN A 456 10.98 21.30 38.06
CA ASN A 456 9.94 22.23 38.53
C ASN A 456 9.59 21.94 39.99
N PHE A 457 9.43 20.67 40.35
CA PHE A 457 9.16 20.22 41.70
C PHE A 457 10.26 20.65 42.69
N PHE A 458 11.55 20.44 42.36
CA PHE A 458 12.63 20.84 43.25
C PHE A 458 12.80 22.36 43.35
N GLN A 459 12.42 23.12 42.31
CA GLN A 459 12.36 24.59 42.40
C GLN A 459 11.22 25.03 43.35
N GLU A 460 10.07 24.38 43.27
CA GLU A 460 8.94 24.61 44.16
C GLU A 460 9.28 24.25 45.61
N LEU A 461 9.89 23.07 45.83
CA LEU A 461 10.35 22.62 47.15
C LEU A 461 11.28 23.65 47.82
N LYS A 462 12.29 24.13 47.09
CA LYS A 462 13.20 25.18 47.61
C LYS A 462 12.46 26.47 47.96
N SER A 463 11.46 26.85 47.18
CA SER A 463 10.67 28.05 47.44
C SER A 463 9.77 27.90 48.67
N THR A 464 9.23 26.70 48.91
CA THR A 464 8.38 26.36 50.04
C THR A 464 9.19 26.23 51.33
N GLU A 465 10.37 25.59 51.27
CA GLU A 465 11.31 25.52 52.40
C GLU A 465 11.76 26.91 52.87
N ALA A 466 11.95 27.85 51.94
CA ALA A 466 12.29 29.23 52.27
C ALA A 466 11.12 30.02 52.91
N ARG A 467 9.86 29.65 52.64
CA ARG A 467 8.66 30.32 53.15
C ARG A 467 8.20 29.77 54.50
N ASP A 468 8.22 28.45 54.67
CA ASP A 468 7.64 27.73 55.82
C ASP A 468 8.64 26.76 56.48
N ALA A 469 9.84 27.26 56.78
CA ALA A 469 10.95 26.47 57.34
C ALA A 469 10.59 25.66 58.61
N LYS A 470 9.67 26.17 59.45
CA LYS A 470 9.22 25.49 60.69
C LYS A 470 8.31 24.27 60.46
N ARG A 471 7.54 24.25 59.37
CA ARG A 471 6.69 23.09 59.02
C ARG A 471 7.47 22.08 58.21
N MET A 472 8.37 22.56 57.34
CA MET A 472 9.23 21.70 56.52
C MET A 472 10.36 21.03 57.32
N SER A 473 10.61 21.43 58.58
CA SER A 473 11.53 20.73 59.48
C SER A 473 10.96 19.43 60.07
N ASP A 474 9.63 19.24 60.00
CA ASP A 474 9.00 17.97 60.38
C ASP A 474 9.13 16.97 59.22
N LEU A 475 9.82 15.86 59.46
CA LEU A 475 10.13 14.83 58.47
C LEU A 475 8.89 14.13 57.94
N GLU A 476 7.88 13.89 58.78
CA GLU A 476 6.64 13.23 58.33
C GLU A 476 5.83 14.16 57.44
N PHE A 477 5.69 15.43 57.84
CA PHE A 477 5.02 16.45 57.04
C PHE A 477 5.74 16.70 55.72
N ARG A 478 7.07 16.81 55.71
CA ARG A 478 7.87 17.01 54.50
C ARG A 478 7.72 15.82 53.54
N LYS A 479 7.74 14.58 54.03
CA LYS A 479 7.54 13.37 53.22
C LYS A 479 6.17 13.37 52.54
N ASP A 480 5.10 13.62 53.30
CA ASP A 480 3.73 13.62 52.78
C ASP A 480 3.50 14.75 51.76
N TRP A 481 4.06 15.94 52.03
CA TRP A 481 4.03 17.08 51.11
C TRP A 481 4.72 16.76 49.78
N MET A 482 5.94 16.19 49.84
CA MET A 482 6.73 15.84 48.65
C MET A 482 6.02 14.80 47.78
N ILE A 483 5.43 13.76 48.38
CA ILE A 483 4.67 12.74 47.65
C ILE A 483 3.46 13.37 46.96
N THR A 484 2.63 14.12 47.71
CA THR A 484 1.40 14.72 47.18
C THR A 484 1.68 15.71 46.05
N HIS A 485 2.64 16.63 46.23
CA HIS A 485 2.98 17.62 45.21
C HIS A 485 3.65 17.00 43.99
N LEU A 486 4.51 15.98 44.16
CA LEU A 486 5.13 15.30 43.02
C LEU A 486 4.13 14.46 42.23
N MET A 487 3.14 13.84 42.88
CA MET A 487 2.01 13.19 42.21
C MET A 487 1.23 14.18 41.36
N HIS A 488 0.86 15.34 41.91
CA HIS A 488 0.13 16.38 41.20
C HIS A 488 0.92 16.97 40.03
N ALA A 489 2.19 17.31 40.24
CA ALA A 489 3.08 17.82 39.19
C ALA A 489 3.28 16.79 38.06
N SER A 490 3.29 15.50 38.40
CA SER A 490 3.37 14.41 37.40
C SER A 490 2.09 14.31 36.58
N GLU A 491 0.91 14.38 37.21
CA GLU A 491 -0.37 14.40 36.48
C GLU A 491 -0.47 15.59 35.53
N GLN A 492 -0.08 16.78 35.99
CA GLN A 492 -0.05 17.98 35.15
C GLN A 492 0.97 17.87 34.01
N GLY A 493 2.18 17.39 34.28
CA GLY A 493 3.23 17.27 33.27
C GLY A 493 2.92 16.24 32.19
N PHE A 494 2.26 15.14 32.55
CA PHE A 494 1.85 14.09 31.62
C PHE A 494 0.51 14.36 30.94
N SER A 495 -0.34 15.25 31.46
CA SER A 495 -1.66 15.57 30.89
C SER A 495 -1.63 15.81 29.37
N ARG A 496 -0.67 16.63 28.90
CA ARG A 496 -0.47 16.96 27.47
C ARG A 496 -0.08 15.75 26.61
N LEU A 497 0.63 14.79 27.19
CA LEU A 497 1.03 13.56 26.50
C LEU A 497 -0.11 12.54 26.45
N LEU A 498 -0.93 12.50 27.50
CA LEU A 498 -2.08 11.61 27.62
C LEU A 498 -3.23 11.98 26.67
N GLU A 499 -3.39 13.25 26.34
CA GLU A 499 -4.35 13.71 25.32
C GLU A 499 -3.98 13.22 23.90
N GLY A 500 -2.69 13.01 23.64
CA GLY A 500 -2.18 12.56 22.35
C GLY A 500 -2.04 11.04 22.21
N ASP A 501 -1.64 10.33 23.27
CA ASP A 501 -1.43 8.88 23.26
C ASP A 501 -1.82 8.22 24.60
N GLN A 502 -2.95 7.50 24.59
CA GLN A 502 -3.45 6.78 25.76
C GLN A 502 -2.53 5.64 26.23
N ARG A 503 -1.55 5.21 25.42
CA ARG A 503 -0.57 4.19 25.81
C ARG A 503 0.38 4.68 26.92
N ILE A 504 0.47 5.99 27.13
CA ILE A 504 1.31 6.64 28.15
C ILE A 504 0.75 6.47 29.56
N VAL A 505 -0.55 6.16 29.69
CA VAL A 505 -1.22 5.94 31.00
C VAL A 505 -0.48 4.88 31.83
N GLY A 506 0.01 3.82 31.20
CA GLY A 506 0.76 2.76 31.88
C GLY A 506 2.05 3.28 32.53
N GLN A 507 2.81 4.10 31.80
CA GLN A 507 4.09 4.63 32.26
C GLN A 507 3.92 5.71 33.33
N LEU A 508 2.87 6.54 33.24
CA LEU A 508 2.53 7.46 34.33
C LEU A 508 2.22 6.69 35.62
N ARG A 509 1.43 5.60 35.53
CA ARG A 509 1.10 4.76 36.68
C ARG A 509 2.33 4.08 37.27
N ASP A 510 3.25 3.61 36.43
CA ASP A 510 4.49 2.99 36.90
C ASP A 510 5.41 4.01 37.58
N TRP A 511 5.50 5.24 37.07
CA TRP A 511 6.20 6.34 37.74
C TRP A 511 5.54 6.71 39.08
N GLN A 512 4.21 6.87 39.11
CA GLN A 512 3.47 7.20 40.33
C GLN A 512 3.67 6.17 41.45
N LYS A 513 3.80 4.89 41.12
CA LYS A 513 4.14 3.84 42.09
C LYS A 513 5.55 3.99 42.68
N GLN A 514 6.49 4.58 41.92
CA GLN A 514 7.88 4.78 42.35
C GLN A 514 8.09 6.05 43.18
N ILE A 515 7.16 7.02 43.12
CA ILE A 515 7.27 8.31 43.82
C ILE A 515 7.56 8.14 45.32
N PRO A 516 6.84 7.30 46.10
CA PRO A 516 7.10 7.16 47.54
C PRO A 516 8.53 6.68 47.86
N SER A 517 9.00 5.67 47.12
CA SER A 517 10.36 5.14 47.29
C SER A 517 11.44 6.14 46.84
N PHE A 518 11.16 6.93 45.80
CA PHE A 518 12.07 7.99 45.36
C PHE A 518 12.21 9.11 46.41
N VAL A 519 11.09 9.54 47.02
CA VAL A 519 11.10 10.55 48.08
C VAL A 519 11.84 10.05 49.31
N GLU A 520 11.62 8.80 49.72
CA GLU A 520 12.33 8.18 50.83
C GLU A 520 13.84 8.13 50.59
N TRP A 521 14.25 7.65 49.42
CA TRP A 521 15.66 7.66 49.01
C TRP A 521 16.28 9.06 49.00
N GLN A 522 15.53 10.08 48.55
CA GLN A 522 16.00 11.47 48.53
C GLN A 522 16.22 12.02 49.95
N LEU A 523 15.27 11.77 50.87
CA LEU A 523 15.39 12.19 52.27
C LEU A 523 16.54 11.46 52.99
N GLU A 524 16.71 10.15 52.75
CA GLU A 524 17.84 9.39 53.27
C GLU A 524 19.17 9.95 52.76
N ARG A 525 19.25 10.27 51.48
CA ARG A 525 20.46 10.84 50.89
C ARG A 525 20.79 12.21 51.49
N GLU A 526 19.81 13.10 51.64
CA GLU A 526 19.99 14.40 52.30
C GLU A 526 20.43 14.26 53.76
N SER A 527 19.97 13.22 54.46
CA SER A 527 20.41 12.93 55.84
C SER A 527 21.87 12.47 55.91
N GLN A 528 22.41 11.93 54.81
CA GLN A 528 23.79 11.43 54.70
C GLN A 528 24.79 12.49 54.19
N GLY A 529 24.32 13.66 53.74
CA GLY A 529 25.12 14.75 53.18
C GLY A 529 25.11 14.78 51.66
#